data_AF-A0A8C0DN10-F1
#
_entry.id   AF-A0A8C0DN10-F1
#
_cell.length_a   1.000
_cell.length_b   1.000
_cell.length_c   1.000
_cell.angle_alpha   90.00
_cell.angle_beta   90.00
_cell.angle_gamma   90.00
#
_symmetry.space_group_name_H-M   'P 1'
#
loop_
_entity.id
_entity.type
_entity.pdbx_description
1 polymer ?
#
loop_
_entity_poly.entity_id
_entity_poly.type
_entity_poly.pdbx_seq_one_letter_code
_entity_poly.pdbx_strand_id
1 'polypeptide(L)'
;PRASGLRHTVRVQGGGALLPTPKYCMLPLYHMRIFVPNHVVSKSHFWYFVSQLKKMKKSSGKIVYCGRVLEKSPLQVRNSSIWLHYDSRSGTHNMYQEYQDLTAAGAITQCYRDMGAQPHT
;
A
#
# COMPACT_ATOMS: atom_id res chain seq x y z
N PRO A 1 -0.70 9.33 -11.10
CA PRO A 1 -0.17 8.72 -12.35
C PRO A 1 1.09 7.85 -12.07
N ARG A 2 1.25 6.58 -12.46
CA ARG A 2 0.64 5.72 -13.48
C ARG A 2 -0.14 4.58 -12.82
N ALA A 3 -1.45 4.53 -13.03
CA ALA A 3 -2.27 3.38 -12.66
C ALA A 3 -2.46 2.48 -13.90
N SER A 4 -1.38 1.90 -14.41
CA SER A 4 -1.45 0.98 -15.55
C SER A 4 -1.49 -0.47 -15.05
N GLY A 5 -2.64 -1.12 -15.19
CA GLY A 5 -2.82 -2.56 -14.97
C GLY A 5 -3.58 -2.97 -13.70
N LEU A 6 -3.97 -4.24 -13.64
CA LEU A 6 -4.63 -4.87 -12.49
C LEU A 6 -3.70 -4.82 -11.28
N ARG A 7 -4.17 -4.25 -10.17
CA ARG A 7 -3.37 -4.19 -8.94
C ARG A 7 -3.37 -5.53 -8.23
N HIS A 8 -2.27 -5.83 -7.57
CA HIS A 8 -2.16 -6.96 -6.66
C HIS A 8 -1.94 -6.45 -5.25
N THR A 9 -2.58 -7.10 -4.29
CA THR A 9 -2.27 -6.89 -2.88
C THR A 9 -0.94 -7.55 -2.60
N VAL A 10 0.07 -6.77 -2.24
CA VAL A 10 1.37 -7.27 -1.79
C VAL A 10 1.51 -7.00 -0.30
N ARG A 11 1.80 -8.05 0.45
CA ARG A 11 2.22 -7.99 1.84
C ARG A 11 3.72 -7.76 1.87
N VAL A 12 4.13 -6.60 2.36
CA VAL A 12 5.53 -6.29 2.62
C VAL A 12 5.75 -6.25 4.12
N GLN A 13 6.73 -7.00 4.59
CA GLN A 13 7.24 -6.92 5.96
C GLN A 13 8.69 -6.45 5.92
N GLY A 14 8.98 -5.38 6.65
CA GLY A 14 10.33 -4.86 6.77
C GLY A 14 10.63 -4.51 8.22
N GLY A 15 11.87 -4.75 8.61
CA GLY A 15 12.41 -4.36 9.91
C GLY A 15 13.43 -3.25 9.73
N GLY A 16 13.55 -2.40 10.75
CA GLY A 16 14.77 -1.62 10.92
C GLY A 16 15.95 -2.58 11.01
N ALA A 17 17.05 -2.24 10.36
CA ALA A 17 18.33 -2.91 10.46
C ALA A 17 19.35 -1.80 10.75
N LEU A 18 19.40 -1.38 12.01
CA LEU A 18 20.74 -1.40 12.60
C LEU A 18 21.05 -2.89 12.72
N LEU A 19 22.24 -3.31 12.28
CA LEU A 19 22.78 -4.62 12.66
C LEU A 19 22.39 -4.91 14.11
N PRO A 20 21.98 -6.15 14.47
CA PRO A 20 21.63 -6.47 15.85
C PRO A 20 22.76 -5.98 16.75
N THR A 21 22.52 -4.83 17.34
CA THR A 21 23.48 -4.13 18.19
C THR A 21 23.21 -4.70 19.57
N PRO A 22 24.23 -4.81 20.43
CA PRO A 22 24.06 -5.41 21.76
C PRO A 22 22.92 -4.78 22.58
N LYS A 23 22.51 -3.56 22.23
CA LYS A 23 21.45 -2.78 22.87
C LYS A 23 20.02 -3.05 22.36
N TYR A 24 19.85 -3.63 21.17
CA TYR A 24 18.52 -3.85 20.56
C TYR A 24 18.47 -5.21 19.85
N CYS A 25 18.32 -6.28 20.63
CA CYS A 25 18.22 -7.66 20.12
C CYS A 25 16.90 -7.98 19.40
N MET A 26 15.83 -7.20 19.60
CA MET A 26 14.55 -7.37 18.91
C MET A 26 14.13 -6.06 18.24
N LEU A 27 14.24 -6.03 16.91
CA LEU A 27 13.83 -4.88 16.10
C LEU A 27 12.34 -5.03 15.72
N PRO A 28 11.53 -3.96 15.82
CA PRO A 28 10.12 -4.02 15.46
C PRO A 28 9.96 -4.33 13.97
N LEU A 29 9.11 -5.32 13.66
CA LEU A 29 8.72 -5.66 12.30
C LEU A 29 7.49 -4.85 11.90
N TYR A 30 7.59 -4.15 10.77
CA TYR A 30 6.51 -3.37 10.19
C TYR A 30 5.88 -4.13 9.03
N HIS A 31 4.56 -4.16 9.03
CA HIS A 31 3.77 -4.84 8.03
C HIS A 31 2.85 -3.86 7.30
N MET A 32 2.91 -3.87 5.96
CA MET A 32 2.04 -3.07 5.11
C MET A 32 1.39 -3.92 4.03
N ARG A 33 0.13 -3.60 3.74
CA ARG A 33 -0.58 -4.07 2.54
C ARG A 33 -0.51 -2.96 1.49
N ILE A 34 0.09 -3.26 0.35
CA ILE A 34 0.34 -2.29 -0.73
C ILE A 34 -0.32 -2.82 -2.00
N PHE A 35 -1.13 -1.98 -2.66
CA PHE A 35 -1.88 -2.34 -3.88
C PHE A 35 -1.16 -1.84 -5.14
N VAL A 36 -0.36 -2.71 -5.77
CA VAL A 36 0.54 -2.37 -6.88
C VAL A 36 0.64 -3.50 -7.89
N PRO A 37 1.04 -3.24 -9.15
CA PRO A 37 1.07 -4.27 -10.19
C PRO A 37 2.20 -5.28 -10.02
N ASN A 38 3.34 -4.90 -9.43
CA ASN A 38 4.49 -5.79 -9.30
C ASN A 38 5.26 -5.61 -7.98
N HIS A 39 6.15 -6.56 -7.69
CA HIS A 39 6.92 -6.61 -6.45
C HIS A 39 8.07 -5.57 -6.38
N VAL A 40 8.46 -4.97 -7.51
CA VAL A 40 9.51 -3.94 -7.53
C VAL A 40 8.91 -2.63 -7.02
N VAL A 41 7.74 -2.28 -7.55
CA VAL A 41 6.96 -1.11 -7.15
C VAL A 41 6.47 -1.24 -5.70
N SER A 42 6.16 -2.47 -5.23
CA SER A 42 5.78 -2.68 -3.82
C SER A 42 6.90 -2.31 -2.84
N LYS A 43 8.15 -2.71 -3.14
CA LYS A 43 9.32 -2.37 -2.31
C LYS A 43 9.56 -0.86 -2.29
N SER A 44 9.40 -0.18 -3.43
CA SER A 44 9.53 1.28 -3.52
C SER A 44 8.47 1.99 -2.66
N HIS A 45 7.19 1.63 -2.82
CA HIS A 45 6.11 2.21 -2.01
C HIS A 45 6.25 1.91 -0.52
N PHE A 46 6.72 0.72 -0.16
CA PHE A 46 6.99 0.38 1.23
C PHE A 46 7.96 1.38 1.86
N TRP A 47 9.10 1.64 1.21
CA TRP A 47 10.07 2.61 1.71
C TRP A 47 9.52 4.03 1.74
N TYR A 48 8.71 4.42 0.75
CA TYR A 48 8.05 5.72 0.73
C TYR A 48 7.16 5.92 1.98
N PHE A 49 6.22 5.02 2.23
CA PHE A 49 5.31 5.16 3.38
C PHE A 49 6.00 4.98 4.72
N VAL A 50 6.91 4.02 4.84
CA VAL A 50 7.63 3.75 6.09
C VAL A 50 8.53 4.93 6.49
N SER A 51 9.10 5.64 5.51
CA SER A 51 9.92 6.83 5.79
C SER A 51 9.09 7.97 6.40
N GLN A 52 7.85 8.13 5.97
CA GLN A 52 6.94 9.15 6.51
C GLN A 52 6.45 8.76 7.92
N LEU A 53 6.11 7.49 8.14
CA LEU A 53 5.51 7.05 9.40
C LEU A 53 6.53 6.83 10.53
N LYS A 54 7.74 6.36 10.21
CA LYS A 54 8.73 5.90 11.21
C LYS A 54 10.14 6.44 10.99
N LYS A 55 10.33 7.40 10.07
CA LYS A 55 11.64 8.00 9.75
C LYS A 55 12.73 6.97 9.40
N MET A 56 12.34 5.76 8.98
CA MET A 56 13.29 4.73 8.56
C MET A 56 13.60 4.86 7.08
N LYS A 57 14.87 4.61 6.73
CA LYS A 57 15.36 4.69 5.36
C LYS A 57 15.73 3.30 4.84
N LYS A 58 15.75 3.15 3.52
CA LYS A 58 16.21 1.93 2.85
C LYS A 58 17.64 1.54 3.24
N SER A 59 18.51 2.51 3.53
CA SER A 59 19.88 2.29 3.97
C SER A 59 19.97 1.75 5.41
N SER A 60 18.98 2.03 6.25
CA SER A 60 18.96 1.67 7.67
C SER A 60 18.00 0.50 7.96
N GLY A 61 17.53 -0.20 6.94
CA GLY A 61 16.51 -1.24 7.09
C GLY A 61 16.53 -2.26 5.96
N LYS A 62 15.89 -3.41 6.21
CA LYS A 62 15.79 -4.49 5.22
C LYS A 62 14.35 -4.98 5.14
N ILE A 63 13.92 -5.26 3.92
CA ILE A 63 12.66 -5.96 3.66
C ILE A 63 12.90 -7.45 3.95
N VAL A 64 12.16 -8.00 4.91
CA VAL A 64 12.22 -9.40 5.32
C VAL A 64 11.37 -10.27 4.41
N TYR A 65 10.18 -9.79 4.05
CA TYR A 65 9.24 -10.52 3.22
C TYR A 65 8.50 -9.58 2.25
N CYS A 66 8.29 -10.05 1.03
CA CYS A 66 7.47 -9.39 0.03
C CYS A 66 6.74 -10.47 -0.79
N GLY A 67 5.45 -10.64 -0.57
CA GLY A 67 4.66 -11.67 -1.24
C GLY A 67 3.24 -11.22 -1.55
N ARG A 68 2.64 -11.82 -2.58
CA ARG A 68 1.27 -11.55 -2.98
C ARG A 68 0.29 -12.10 -1.94
N VAL A 69 -0.75 -11.33 -1.63
CA VAL A 69 -1.88 -11.75 -0.80
C VAL A 69 -3.03 -12.07 -1.74
N LEU A 70 -3.54 -13.29 -1.64
CA LEU A 70 -4.73 -13.72 -2.35
C LEU A 70 -5.97 -13.45 -1.50
N GLU A 71 -7.09 -13.16 -2.17
CA GLU A 71 -8.37 -12.95 -1.50
C GLU A 71 -8.87 -14.28 -0.92
N LYS A 72 -9.44 -14.26 0.29
CA LYS A 72 -9.89 -15.49 0.96
C LYS A 72 -11.13 -16.11 0.31
N SER A 73 -11.98 -15.27 -0.26
CA SER A 73 -13.27 -15.69 -0.83
C SER A 73 -13.51 -14.93 -2.15
N PRO A 74 -12.83 -15.32 -3.23
CA PRO A 74 -12.87 -14.58 -4.50
C PRO A 74 -14.23 -14.69 -5.24
N LEU A 75 -15.14 -15.54 -4.78
CA LEU A 75 -16.45 -15.75 -5.39
C LEU A 75 -17.58 -14.98 -4.68
N GLN A 76 -17.28 -14.36 -3.54
CA GLN A 76 -18.28 -13.63 -2.76
C GLN A 76 -18.13 -12.14 -3.01
N VAL A 77 -19.21 -11.50 -3.46
CA VAL A 77 -19.27 -10.04 -3.60
C VAL A 77 -19.21 -9.39 -2.21
N ARG A 78 -18.40 -8.34 -2.07
CA ARG A 78 -18.23 -7.60 -0.81
C ARG A 78 -18.19 -6.10 -1.05
N ASN A 79 -18.66 -5.35 -0.06
CA ASN A 79 -18.54 -3.89 -0.04
C ASN A 79 -17.22 -3.52 0.64
N SER A 80 -16.34 -2.84 -0.11
CA SER A 80 -15.04 -2.38 0.35
C SER A 80 -15.08 -0.88 0.57
N SER A 81 -14.96 -0.48 1.83
CA SER A 81 -14.86 0.92 2.24
C SER A 81 -13.41 1.41 2.10
N ILE A 82 -13.19 2.41 1.27
CA ILE A 82 -11.86 2.97 0.98
C ILE A 82 -11.79 4.38 1.55
N TRP A 83 -10.86 4.57 2.48
CA TRP A 83 -10.41 5.88 2.93
C TRP A 83 -9.16 6.25 2.17
N LEU A 84 -9.16 7.40 1.52
CA LEU A 84 -8.00 7.89 0.77
C LEU A 84 -7.70 9.34 1.12
N HIS A 85 -6.41 9.64 1.12
CA HIS A 85 -5.88 10.99 1.17
C HIS A 85 -5.25 11.26 -0.19
N TYR A 86 -5.64 12.35 -0.84
CA TYR A 86 -5.16 12.70 -2.18
C TYR A 86 -4.85 14.19 -2.30
N ASP A 87 -3.91 14.50 -3.20
CA ASP A 87 -3.55 15.86 -3.55
C ASP A 87 -4.31 16.27 -4.81
N SER A 88 -5.09 17.36 -4.72
CA SER A 88 -5.71 18.05 -5.85
C SER A 88 -4.77 19.16 -6.36
N ARG A 89 -5.24 19.98 -7.30
CA ARG A 89 -4.50 21.17 -7.75
C ARG A 89 -4.47 22.25 -6.67
N SER A 90 -5.49 22.28 -5.82
CA SER A 90 -5.74 23.36 -4.86
C SER A 90 -5.34 23.01 -3.43
N GLY A 91 -5.12 21.73 -3.12
CA GLY A 91 -4.74 21.30 -1.77
C GLY A 91 -4.78 19.80 -1.56
N THR A 92 -4.71 19.40 -0.29
CA THR A 92 -4.80 17.99 0.12
C THR A 92 -6.18 17.71 0.70
N HIS A 93 -6.78 16.58 0.30
CA HIS A 93 -8.16 16.25 0.65
C HIS A 93 -8.27 14.80 1.10
N ASN A 94 -9.10 14.58 2.13
CA ASN A 94 -9.52 13.25 2.53
C ASN A 94 -10.84 12.91 1.84
N MET A 95 -10.98 11.66 1.42
CA MET A 95 -12.19 11.14 0.82
C MET A 95 -12.50 9.74 1.37
N TYR A 96 -13.79 9.49 1.53
CA TYR A 96 -14.34 8.18 1.83
C TYR A 96 -15.24 7.76 0.68
N GLN A 97 -15.09 6.52 0.21
CA GLN A 97 -15.98 5.97 -0.80
C GLN A 97 -16.04 4.45 -0.67
N GLU A 98 -17.22 3.90 -1.00
CA GLU A 98 -17.47 2.46 -0.98
C GLU A 98 -17.51 1.92 -2.40
N TYR A 99 -16.93 0.73 -2.57
CA TYR A 99 -16.85 0.02 -3.84
C TYR A 99 -17.28 -1.42 -3.66
N GLN A 100 -18.11 -1.93 -4.57
CA GLN A 100 -18.60 -3.31 -4.53
C GLN A 100 -17.82 -4.16 -5.54
N ASP A 101 -17.06 -5.14 -5.05
CA ASP A 101 -16.27 -6.03 -5.90
C ASP A 101 -16.04 -7.39 -5.20
N LEU A 102 -15.58 -8.37 -5.97
CA LEU A 102 -15.18 -9.71 -5.53
C LEU A 102 -13.85 -9.71 -4.77
N THR A 103 -12.99 -8.71 -5.02
CA THR A 103 -11.65 -8.64 -4.40
C THR A 103 -11.30 -7.22 -3.96
N ALA A 104 -10.54 -7.10 -2.86
CA ALA A 104 -10.06 -5.79 -2.41
C ALA A 104 -9.17 -5.10 -3.45
N ALA A 105 -8.39 -5.87 -4.21
CA ALA A 105 -7.53 -5.33 -5.26
C ALA A 105 -8.33 -4.78 -6.45
N GLY A 106 -9.46 -5.41 -6.78
CA GLY A 106 -10.38 -4.95 -7.79
C GLY A 106 -11.08 -3.64 -7.36
N ALA A 107 -11.61 -3.60 -6.13
CA ALA A 107 -12.21 -2.39 -5.56
C ALA A 107 -11.24 -1.18 -5.56
N ILE A 108 -9.98 -1.41 -5.17
CA ILE A 108 -8.94 -0.37 -5.24
C ILE A 108 -8.63 0.01 -6.69
N THR A 109 -8.63 -0.95 -7.62
CA THR A 109 -8.43 -0.66 -9.06
C THR A 109 -9.55 0.21 -9.61
N GLN A 110 -10.80 -0.06 -9.22
CA GLN A 110 -11.95 0.79 -9.55
C GLN A 110 -11.78 2.19 -8.95
N CYS A 111 -11.40 2.29 -7.68
CA CYS A 111 -11.13 3.57 -7.03
C CYS A 111 -10.08 4.41 -7.78
N TYR A 112 -8.99 3.80 -8.24
CA TYR A 112 -8.00 4.51 -9.05
C TYR A 112 -8.51 4.96 -10.42
N ARG A 113 -9.49 4.26 -11.01
CA ARG A 113 -10.10 4.65 -12.28
C ARG A 113 -11.04 5.83 -12.09
N ASP A 114 -11.89 5.78 -11.06
CA ASP A 114 -12.87 6.81 -10.76
C ASP A 114 -12.17 8.13 -10.39
N MET A 115 -11.13 8.07 -9.52
CA MET A 115 -10.28 9.22 -9.18
C MET A 115 -9.50 9.79 -10.38
N GLY A 116 -9.26 8.97 -11.41
CA GLY A 116 -8.59 9.40 -12.64
C GLY A 116 -9.54 9.99 -13.68
N ALA A 117 -10.81 9.57 -13.64
CA ALA A 117 -11.86 10.02 -14.55
C ALA A 117 -12.54 11.31 -14.05
N GLN A 118 -12.62 11.50 -12.74
CA GLN A 118 -13.22 12.68 -12.14
C GLN A 118 -12.17 13.78 -11.91
N PRO A 119 -12.35 14.99 -12.46
CA PRO A 119 -11.49 16.11 -12.14
C PRO A 119 -11.80 16.59 -10.73
N HIS A 120 -10.87 16.33 -9.81
CA HIS A 120 -10.89 16.91 -8.47
C HIS A 120 -10.15 18.25 -8.52
N THR A 121 -10.90 19.35 -8.46
CA THR A 121 -10.39 20.74 -8.47
C THR A 121 -9.81 21.14 -7.12
#